data_AF-A0A8T6FMK9-F1
#
_entry.id   AF-A0A8T6FMK9-F1
#
_cell.length_a   1.000
_cell.length_b   1.000
_cell.length_c   1.000
_cell.angle_alpha   90.00
_cell.angle_beta   90.00
_cell.angle_gamma   90.00
#
_symmetry.space_group_name_H-M   'P 1'
#
loop_
_entity.id
_entity.type
_entity.pdbx_description
1 polymer ?
#
loop_
_entity_poly.entity_id
_entity_poly.type
_entity_poly.pdbx_seq_one_letter_code
_entity_poly.pdbx_strand_id
1 'polypeptide(L)' 'MGVSPGTVVRLERGEPGVAAGVVAMALLALGELHRLEGLLDVSRDDTGLMLDIDSLPQRIRRPRLPAAKEDT' A
#
# COMPACT_ATOMS: atom_id res chain seq x y z
N MET A 1 1.53 -22.37 -13.35
CA MET A 1 0.60 -21.22 -13.39
C MET A 1 0.24 -20.91 -14.82
N GLY A 2 -1.04 -20.90 -15.19
CA GLY A 2 -1.51 -20.64 -16.56
C GLY A 2 -1.49 -19.16 -16.95
N VAL A 3 -0.36 -18.48 -16.78
CA VAL A 3 -0.19 -17.05 -17.07
C VAL A 3 0.90 -16.83 -18.13
N SER A 4 0.84 -15.71 -18.86
CA SER A 4 1.84 -15.40 -19.87
C SER A 4 3.21 -15.06 -19.24
N PRO A 5 4.34 -15.31 -19.94
CA PRO A 5 5.66 -14.90 -19.45
C PRO A 5 5.75 -13.40 -19.15
N GLY A 6 5.09 -12.56 -19.96
CA GLY A 6 5.03 -11.12 -19.71
C GLY A 6 4.35 -10.77 -18.39
N THR A 7 3.31 -11.50 -18.00
CA THR A 7 2.65 -11.33 -16.70
C THR A 7 3.60 -11.66 -15.54
N VAL A 8 4.43 -12.69 -15.69
CA VAL A 8 5.45 -13.04 -14.68
C VAL A 8 6.49 -11.94 -14.55
N VAL A 9 7.01 -11.42 -15.66
CA VAL A 9 7.99 -10.30 -15.64
C VAL A 9 7.41 -9.05 -14.97
N ARG A 10 6.15 -8.73 -15.25
CA ARG A 10 5.46 -7.59 -14.61
C ARG A 10 5.29 -7.80 -13.10
N LEU A 11 4.96 -9.02 -12.69
CA LEU A 11 4.90 -9.40 -11.27
C LEU A 11 6.25 -9.21 -10.59
N GLU A 12 7.34 -9.71 -11.19
CA GLU A 12 8.70 -9.58 -10.64
C GLU A 12 9.15 -8.13 -10.50
N ARG A 13 8.71 -7.26 -11.42
CA ARG A 13 8.98 -5.81 -11.38
C ARG A 13 8.11 -5.06 -10.37
N GLY A 14 7.13 -5.72 -9.74
CA GLY A 14 6.17 -5.07 -8.86
C GLY A 14 5.25 -4.08 -9.58
N GLU A 15 4.98 -4.30 -10.87
CA GLU A 15 4.15 -3.36 -11.64
C GLU A 15 2.70 -3.29 -11.10
N PRO A 16 2.16 -2.08 -10.89
CA PRO A 16 0.76 -1.95 -10.53
C PRO A 16 -0.15 -2.48 -11.66
N GLY A 17 -1.27 -3.10 -11.26
CA GLY A 17 -2.24 -3.67 -12.21
C GLY A 17 -2.02 -5.14 -12.57
N VAL A 18 -1.00 -5.81 -12.02
CA VAL A 18 -0.98 -7.28 -11.98
C VAL A 18 -2.10 -7.75 -11.05
N ALA A 19 -2.96 -8.65 -11.54
CA ALA A 19 -4.08 -9.14 -10.76
C ALA A 19 -3.59 -9.89 -9.50
N ALA A 20 -4.24 -9.66 -8.36
CA ALA A 20 -3.88 -10.31 -7.08
C ALA A 20 -3.85 -11.84 -7.17
N GLY A 21 -4.72 -12.44 -8.01
CA GLY A 21 -4.71 -13.88 -8.26
C GLY A 21 -3.39 -14.40 -8.84
N VAL A 22 -2.66 -13.58 -9.61
CA VAL A 22 -1.32 -13.95 -10.12
C VAL A 22 -0.32 -14.06 -8.96
N VAL A 23 -0.36 -13.11 -8.02
CA VAL A 23 0.47 -13.13 -6.81
C VAL A 23 0.13 -14.37 -5.97
N ALA A 24 -1.15 -14.64 -5.75
CA ALA A 24 -1.61 -15.80 -4.99
C ALA A 24 -1.18 -17.13 -5.63
N MET A 25 -1.28 -17.25 -6.96
CA MET A 25 -0.81 -18.43 -7.66
C MET A 25 0.72 -18.57 -7.57
N ALA A 26 1.47 -17.47 -7.51
CA ALA A 26 2.92 -17.49 -7.30
C ALA A 26 3.28 -18.02 -5.91
N LEU A 27 2.61 -17.52 -4.88
CA LEU A 27 2.74 -18.04 -3.52
C LEU A 27 2.37 -19.52 -3.46
N LEU A 28 1.29 -19.94 -4.11
CA LEU A 28 0.91 -21.36 -4.20
C LEU A 28 1.99 -22.21 -4.86
N ALA A 29 2.53 -21.78 -6.00
CA ALA A 29 3.57 -22.51 -6.73
C ALA A 29 4.88 -22.63 -5.93
N LEU A 30 5.15 -21.66 -5.05
CA LEU A 30 6.31 -21.64 -4.16
C LEU A 30 6.08 -22.39 -2.84
N GLY A 31 4.87 -22.88 -2.56
CA GLY A 31 4.52 -23.49 -1.26
C GLY A 31 4.27 -22.48 -0.13
N GLU A 32 4.16 -21.20 -0.48
CA GLU A 32 4.08 -20.05 0.42
C GLU A 32 2.66 -19.48 0.52
N LEU A 33 1.63 -20.25 0.18
CA LEU A 33 0.24 -19.77 0.14
C LEU A 33 -0.22 -19.18 1.50
N HIS A 34 0.29 -19.70 2.61
CA HIS A 34 0.00 -19.21 3.96
C HIS A 34 0.37 -17.73 4.16
N ARG A 35 1.33 -17.21 3.39
CA ARG A 35 1.73 -15.79 3.46
C ARG A 35 0.66 -14.85 2.90
N LEU A 36 -0.28 -15.36 2.10
CA LEU A 36 -1.36 -14.57 1.52
C LEU A 36 -2.25 -13.94 2.60
N GLU A 37 -2.44 -14.62 3.73
CA GLU A 37 -3.27 -14.13 4.85
C GLU A 37 -2.72 -12.84 5.48
N GLY A 38 -1.40 -12.69 5.51
CA GLY A 38 -0.73 -11.53 6.09
C GLY A 38 -0.21 -10.52 5.07
N LEU A 39 -0.43 -10.74 3.77
CA LEU A 39 0.21 -9.96 2.72
C LEU A 39 -0.21 -8.49 2.70
N LEU A 40 -1.44 -8.19 3.15
CA LEU A 40 -2.01 -6.84 3.21
C LEU A 40 -2.15 -6.33 4.66
N ASP A 41 -1.49 -6.97 5.62
CA ASP A 41 -1.43 -6.48 7.00
C ASP A 41 -0.45 -5.30 7.05
N VAL A 42 -1.02 -4.08 7.02
CA VAL A 42 -0.26 -2.82 7.09
C VAL A 42 0.65 -2.77 8.32
N SER A 43 0.26 -3.40 9.43
CA SER A 43 1.05 -3.43 10.66
C SER A 43 2.37 -4.20 10.51
N ARG A 44 2.49 -4.99 9.43
CA ARG A 44 3.69 -5.77 9.07
C ARG A 44 4.42 -5.19 7.85
N ASP A 45 3.94 -4.08 7.29
CA ASP A 45 4.58 -3.38 6.18
C ASP A 45 5.42 -2.21 6.71
N ASP A 46 6.57 -2.56 7.31
CA ASP A 46 7.51 -1.56 7.85
C ASP A 46 7.94 -0.53 6.81
N THR A 47 8.04 -0.93 5.53
CA THR A 47 8.43 -0.02 4.44
C THR A 47 7.31 0.97 4.14
N GLY A 48 6.07 0.49 3.98
CA GLY A 48 4.90 1.35 3.82
C GLY A 48 4.76 2.34 4.98
N LEU A 49 4.94 1.88 6.22
CA LEU A 49 4.90 2.75 7.40
C LEU A 49 6.01 3.82 7.40
N MET A 50 7.23 3.48 6.99
CA MET A 50 8.31 4.47 6.85
C MET A 50 8.00 5.50 5.77
N LEU A 51 7.47 5.07 4.61
CA LEU A 51 7.06 5.97 3.53
C LEU A 51 5.91 6.88 3.95
N ASP A 52 4.95 6.35 4.73
CA ASP A 52 3.85 7.13 5.27
C ASP A 52 4.37 8.22 6.21
N ILE A 53 5.31 7.90 7.10
CA ILE A 53 5.99 8.87 7.98
C ILE A 53 6.68 9.97 7.15
N ASP A 54 7.43 9.58 6.11
CA ASP A 54 8.13 10.53 5.24
C ASP A 54 7.16 11.43 4.46
N SER A 55 5.97 10.93 4.15
CA SER A 55 4.91 11.67 3.45
C SER A 55 4.18 12.68 4.35
N LEU A 56 4.33 12.59 5.68
CA LEU A 56 3.62 13.46 6.60
C LEU A 56 4.01 14.94 6.42
N PRO A 57 3.04 15.87 6.57
CA PRO A 57 3.35 17.29 6.53
C PRO A 57 4.28 17.68 7.68
N GLN A 58 5.41 18.33 7.36
CA GLN A 58 6.36 18.82 8.38
C GLN A 58 5.76 19.90 9.30
N ARG A 59 4.65 20.53 8.89
CA ARG A 59 3.96 21.55 9.69
C ARG A 59 2.46 21.54 9.46
N ILE A 60 1.71 21.35 10.55
CA ILE A 60 0.25 21.46 10.55
C ILE A 60 -0.13 22.93 10.79
N ARG A 61 -0.85 23.54 9.83
CA ARG A 61 -1.44 24.88 10.02
C ARG A 61 -2.82 24.72 10.63
N ARG A 62 -3.05 25.32 11.80
CA ARG A 62 -4.40 25.41 12.37
C ARG A 62 -5.23 26.41 11.55
N PRO A 63 -6.47 26.08 11.15
CA PRO A 63 -7.37 27.06 10.55
C PRO A 63 -7.59 28.20 11.55
N ARG A 64 -7.53 29.45 11.07
CA ARG A 64 -7.88 30.61 11.89
C ARG A 64 -9.39 30.59 12.12
N LEU A 65 -9.84 30.56 13.38
CA LEU A 65 -11.24 30.85 13.66
C LEU A 65 -11.53 32.29 13.23
N PRO A 66 -12.68 32.54 12.56
CA PRO A 66 -13.11 33.89 12.27
C PRO A 66 -13.29 34.67 13.57
N ALA A 67 -12.82 35.92 13.60
CA ALA A 67 -13.00 36.80 14.74
C ALA A 67 -14.50 36.92 15.03
N ALA A 68 -14.91 36.61 16.27
CA ALA A 68 -16.26 36.86 16.72
C ALA A 68 -16.55 38.35 16.53
N LYS A 69 -17.63 38.66 15.80
CA LYS A 69 -18.14 40.02 15.74
C LYS A 69 -18.68 40.33 17.12
N GLU A 70 -18.03 41.27 17.81
CA GLU A 70 -18.60 41.92 18.99
C GLU A 70 -19.79 42.75 18.48
N ASP A 71 -20.99 42.23 18.74
CA ASP A 71 -22.23 42.96 18.51
C ASP A 71 -22.32 44.10 19.53
N THR A 72 -22.74 45.25 19.00
CA THR A 72 -22.85 46.59 19.61
C THR A 72 -23.72 46.63 20.85
#